data_AF-A0AAN1FM39-F1
#
_entry.id   AF-A0AAN1FM39-F1
#
_cell.length_a   1.000
_cell.length_b   1.000
_cell.length_c   1.000
_cell.angle_alpha   90.00
_cell.angle_beta   90.00
_cell.angle_gamma   90.00
#
_symmetry.space_group_name_H-M   'P 1'
#
loop_
_entity.id
_entity.type
_entity.pdbx_description
1 polymer ?
#
loop_
_entity_poly.entity_id
_entity_poly.type
_entity_poly.pdbx_seq_one_letter_code
_entity_poly.pdbx_strand_id
1 'polypeptide(L)'
;MIESEAELNDVDIEILRILNENQGRVVKRQRLLECWGDRVVADGSLSVSIKKIRGTLKKLGLGNVIHTHPRRGYMLIPLSETHLCNERKAEQSSLTSLGKSVRNHKSRPRKFRSLTIVIPLLIVLVSLFILTLM
;
A
#
# COMPACT_ATOMS: atom_id res chain seq x y z
N MET A 1 -19.56 25.39 1.25
CA MET A 1 -18.77 24.21 1.67
C MET A 1 -17.67 24.05 0.63
N ILE A 2 -16.50 24.65 0.87
CA ILE A 2 -15.45 24.80 -0.14
C ILE A 2 -14.71 23.48 -0.25
N GLU A 3 -14.82 22.84 -1.41
CA GLU A 3 -14.07 21.67 -1.81
C GLU A 3 -12.65 22.15 -2.16
N SER A 4 -11.77 22.23 -1.15
CA SER A 4 -10.36 22.57 -1.38
C SER A 4 -9.76 21.55 -2.35
N GLU A 5 -9.14 22.04 -3.43
CA GLU A 5 -8.33 21.25 -4.34
C GLU A 5 -7.51 20.22 -3.59
N ALA A 6 -7.45 19.01 -4.13
CA ALA A 6 -6.85 17.87 -3.47
C ALA A 6 -5.32 17.95 -3.57
N GLU A 7 -4.73 19.02 -3.05
CA GLU A 7 -3.29 19.16 -2.91
C GLU A 7 -2.84 18.22 -1.79
N LEU A 8 -2.10 17.20 -2.19
CA LEU A 8 -1.37 16.35 -1.27
C LEU A 8 -0.13 17.12 -0.84
N ASN A 9 0.07 17.25 0.47
CA ASN A 9 1.30 17.83 1.00
C ASN A 9 2.40 16.75 1.05
N ASP A 10 3.64 17.14 1.35
CA ASP A 10 4.81 16.24 1.38
C ASP A 10 4.58 14.99 2.25
N VAL A 11 3.93 15.17 3.39
CA VAL A 11 3.61 14.06 4.29
C VAL A 11 2.62 13.09 3.67
N ASP A 12 1.61 13.59 2.95
CA ASP A 12 0.61 12.74 2.30
C ASP A 12 1.27 11.91 1.18
N ILE A 13 2.23 12.51 0.45
CA ILE A 13 3.03 11.85 -0.58
C ILE A 13 3.94 10.78 0.02
N GLU A 14 4.63 11.07 1.13
CA GLU A 14 5.51 10.09 1.80
C GLU A 14 4.71 8.92 2.37
N ILE A 15 3.52 9.17 2.96
CA ILE A 15 2.61 8.10 3.39
C ILE A 15 2.22 7.21 2.20
N LEU A 16 1.84 7.82 1.08
CA LEU A 16 1.47 7.08 -0.12
C LEU A 16 2.65 6.25 -0.64
N ARG A 17 3.85 6.81 -0.65
CA ARG A 17 5.09 6.11 -1.02
C ARG A 17 5.32 4.88 -0.14
N ILE A 18 5.28 5.01 1.18
CA ILE A 18 5.46 3.89 2.11
C ILE A 18 4.40 2.80 1.88
N LEU A 19 3.15 3.21 1.67
CA LEU A 19 2.06 2.27 1.37
C LEU A 19 2.27 1.55 0.03
N ASN A 20 2.82 2.23 -0.97
CA ASN A 20 3.14 1.67 -2.27
C ASN A 20 4.32 0.68 -2.20
N GLU A 21 5.39 1.03 -1.48
CA GLU A 21 6.52 0.13 -1.23
C GLU A 21 6.08 -1.15 -0.48
N ASN A 22 5.01 -1.06 0.31
CA ASN A 22 4.42 -2.16 1.08
C ASN A 22 3.09 -2.65 0.51
N GLN A 23 2.86 -2.52 -0.80
CA GLN A 23 1.61 -2.90 -1.43
C GLN A 23 1.22 -4.36 -1.11
N GLY A 24 -0.05 -4.57 -0.79
CA GLY A 24 -0.61 -5.84 -0.34
C GLY A 24 -0.25 -6.22 1.11
N ARG A 25 0.41 -5.34 1.88
CA ARG A 25 0.75 -5.57 3.29
C ARG A 25 0.19 -4.48 4.19
N VAL A 26 -0.17 -4.86 5.41
CA VAL A 26 -0.62 -3.92 6.44
C VAL A 26 0.59 -3.18 7.00
N VAL A 27 0.69 -1.89 6.71
CA VAL A 27 1.64 -0.97 7.33
C VAL A 27 1.07 -0.49 8.66
N LYS A 28 1.88 -0.60 9.72
CA LYS A 28 1.46 -0.20 11.06
C LYS A 28 1.21 1.30 11.15
N ARG A 29 0.23 1.69 11.96
CA ARG A 29 -0.07 3.11 12.25
C ARG A 29 1.18 3.88 12.69
N GLN A 30 1.97 3.32 13.61
CA GLN A 30 3.19 3.97 14.12
C GLN A 30 4.17 4.31 13.00
N ARG A 31 4.40 3.38 12.07
CA ARG A 31 5.32 3.58 10.95
C ARG A 31 4.87 4.70 10.00
N LEU A 32 3.56 4.90 9.85
CA LEU A 32 3.02 5.99 9.02
C LEU A 32 3.03 7.34 9.76
N LEU A 33 2.99 7.33 11.10
CA LEU A 33 3.12 8.55 11.90
C LEU A 33 4.55 9.11 11.85
N GLU A 34 5.56 8.27 11.61
CA GLU A 34 6.95 8.68 11.44
C GLU A 34 7.15 9.65 10.25
N CYS A 35 6.21 9.73 9.29
CA CYS A 35 6.25 10.69 8.18
C CYS A 35 6.18 12.16 8.65
N TRP A 36 5.72 12.41 9.87
CA TRP A 36 5.73 13.76 10.46
C TRP A 36 7.05 14.13 11.15
N GLY A 37 8.01 13.20 11.24
CA GLY A 37 9.29 13.40 11.93
C GLY A 37 9.08 13.74 13.40
N ASP A 38 9.72 14.81 13.86
CA ASP A 38 9.65 15.28 15.26
C ASP A 38 8.37 16.10 15.56
N ARG A 39 7.46 16.27 14.59
CA ARG A 39 6.24 17.06 14.81
C ARG A 39 5.21 16.28 15.61
N VAL A 40 4.71 16.89 16.68
CA VAL A 40 3.56 16.36 17.43
C VAL A 40 2.28 16.57 16.62
N VAL A 41 1.53 15.51 16.38
CA VAL A 41 0.29 15.53 15.61
C VAL A 41 -0.88 14.95 16.39
N ALA A 42 -2.09 15.45 16.13
CA ALA A 42 -3.31 14.93 16.72
C ALA A 42 -3.62 13.49 16.28
N ASP A 43 -4.36 12.74 17.09
CA ASP A 43 -4.77 11.35 16.81
C ASP A 43 -5.57 11.18 15.51
N GLY A 44 -6.18 12.26 15.01
CA GLY A 44 -6.89 12.26 13.73
C GLY A 44 -6.01 12.46 12.49
N SER A 45 -4.77 12.94 12.62
CA SER A 45 -3.99 13.47 11.49
C SER A 45 -3.74 12.44 10.41
N LEU A 46 -3.33 11.22 10.78
CA LEU A 46 -3.15 10.14 9.82
C LEU A 46 -4.45 9.78 9.08
N SER A 47 -5.59 9.78 9.78
CA SER A 47 -6.88 9.49 9.16
C SER A 47 -7.29 10.56 8.15
N VAL A 48 -7.00 11.83 8.44
CA VAL A 48 -7.23 12.96 7.53
C VAL A 48 -6.34 12.85 6.30
N SER A 49 -5.04 12.60 6.47
CA SER A 49 -4.11 12.36 5.36
C SER A 49 -4.56 11.20 4.47
N ILE A 50 -4.92 10.06 5.06
CA ILE A 50 -5.45 8.92 4.29
C ILE A 50 -6.74 9.27 3.55
N LYS A 51 -7.62 10.10 4.13
CA LYS A 51 -8.84 10.57 3.45
C LYS A 51 -8.50 11.44 2.23
N LYS A 52 -7.52 12.36 2.35
CA LYS A 52 -7.04 13.17 1.23
C LYS A 52 -6.49 12.30 0.11
N ILE A 53 -5.56 11.39 0.45
CA ILE A 53 -4.96 10.45 -0.51
C ILE A 53 -6.05 9.65 -1.25
N ARG A 54 -7.02 9.08 -0.53
CA ARG A 54 -8.14 8.36 -1.15
C ARG A 54 -8.97 9.26 -2.08
N GLY A 55 -9.20 10.51 -1.70
CA GLY A 55 -9.89 11.49 -2.52
C GLY A 55 -9.16 11.78 -3.83
N THR A 56 -7.85 12.02 -3.75
CA THR A 56 -7.00 12.24 -4.94
C THR A 56 -6.96 11.01 -5.84
N LEU A 57 -6.77 9.81 -5.28
CA LEU A 57 -6.77 8.56 -6.05
C LEU A 57 -8.14 8.32 -6.73
N LYS A 58 -9.24 8.62 -6.03
CA LYS A 58 -10.59 8.53 -6.61
C LYS A 58 -10.79 9.47 -7.80
N LYS A 59 -10.26 10.70 -7.73
CA LYS A 59 -10.31 11.67 -8.84
C LYS A 59 -9.54 11.16 -10.07
N LEU A 60 -8.47 10.38 -9.86
CA LEU A 60 -7.70 9.72 -10.92
C LEU A 60 -8.38 8.44 -11.47
N GLY A 61 -9.60 8.11 -11.04
CA GLY A 61 -10.31 6.89 -11.45
C GLY A 61 -9.86 5.63 -10.72
N LEU A 62 -8.94 5.74 -9.75
CA LEU A 62 -8.51 4.63 -8.91
C LEU A 62 -9.50 4.52 -7.75
N GLY A 63 -10.18 3.38 -7.65
CA GLY A 63 -11.23 3.14 -6.65
C GLY A 63 -10.74 3.15 -5.18
N ASN A 64 -11.43 2.42 -4.31
CA ASN A 64 -11.06 2.36 -2.89
C ASN A 64 -9.83 1.46 -2.65
N VAL A 65 -8.65 1.93 -3.05
CA VAL A 65 -7.41 1.15 -3.08
C VAL A 65 -6.71 1.05 -1.72
N ILE A 66 -7.02 1.93 -0.76
CA ILE A 66 -6.43 1.89 0.59
C ILE A 66 -7.45 1.33 1.58
N HIS A 67 -7.17 0.15 2.14
CA HIS A 67 -7.97 -0.48 3.19
C HIS A 67 -7.49 -0.12 4.59
N THR A 68 -8.45 0.18 5.48
CA THR A 68 -8.17 0.35 6.91
C THR A 68 -8.26 -1.00 7.61
N HIS A 69 -7.23 -1.36 8.36
CA HIS A 69 -7.26 -2.47 9.32
C HIS A 69 -7.32 -1.90 10.74
N PRO A 70 -8.49 -1.98 11.43
CA PRO A 70 -8.65 -1.45 12.77
C PRO A 70 -7.55 -1.95 13.71
N ARG A 71 -7.00 -1.03 14.53
CA ARG A 71 -5.94 -1.29 15.52
C ARG A 71 -4.59 -1.80 14.95
N ARG A 72 -4.48 -2.00 13.63
CA ARG A 72 -3.23 -2.45 12.98
C ARG A 72 -2.64 -1.36 12.10
N GLY A 73 -3.43 -0.76 11.22
CA GLY A 73 -2.98 0.31 10.34
C GLY A 73 -3.67 0.29 8.98
N TYR A 74 -2.90 0.46 7.90
CA TYR A 74 -3.43 0.67 6.54
C TYR A 74 -2.72 -0.21 5.52
N MET A 75 -3.40 -0.53 4.43
CA MET A 75 -2.86 -1.37 3.36
C MET A 75 -3.30 -0.82 2.00
N LEU A 76 -2.35 -0.71 1.07
CA LEU A 76 -2.66 -0.42 -0.33
C LEU A 76 -2.87 -1.74 -1.08
N ILE A 77 -3.99 -1.87 -1.79
CA ILE A 77 -4.31 -3.05 -2.61
C ILE A 77 -3.66 -2.90 -4.00
N PRO A 78 -3.10 -3.99 -4.57
CA PRO A 78 -2.68 -4.03 -5.96
C PRO A 78 -3.80 -3.66 -6.95
N LEU A 79 -3.49 -2.81 -7.92
CA LEU A 79 -4.44 -2.41 -8.98
C LEU A 79 -4.88 -3.58 -9.87
N SER A 80 -4.15 -4.70 -9.85
CA SER A 80 -4.56 -5.94 -10.53
C SER A 80 -5.79 -6.60 -9.89
N GLU A 81 -6.13 -6.25 -8.64
CA GLU A 81 -7.23 -6.86 -7.88
C GLU A 81 -8.44 -5.92 -7.70
N THR A 82 -8.33 -4.65 -8.10
CA THR A 82 -9.38 -3.64 -7.89
C THR A 82 -10.64 -3.85 -8.72
N HIS A 83 -10.56 -4.59 -9.83
CA HIS A 83 -11.72 -4.91 -10.67
C HIS A 83 -12.72 -5.86 -9.97
N LEU A 84 -12.27 -6.74 -9.08
CA LEU A 84 -13.15 -7.69 -8.36
C LEU A 84 -13.99 -7.06 -7.24
N CYS A 85 -13.64 -5.84 -6.80
CA CYS A 85 -14.31 -5.19 -5.67
C CYS A 85 -15.35 -4.14 -6.09
N ASN A 86 -15.28 -3.62 -7.31
CA ASN A 86 -16.20 -2.58 -7.78
C ASN A 86 -17.57 -3.15 -8.17
N GLU A 87 -17.60 -4.38 -8.71
CA GLU A 87 -18.84 -5.05 -9.14
C GLU A 87 -19.72 -5.50 -7.96
N ARG A 88 -19.12 -5.86 -6.81
CA ARG A 88 -19.89 -6.34 -5.64
C ARG A 88 -20.70 -5.28 -4.91
N LYS A 89 -20.37 -3.99 -5.06
CA LYS A 89 -21.14 -2.90 -4.43
C LYS A 89 -22.43 -2.56 -5.16
N ALA A 90 -22.59 -2.95 -6.42
CA ALA A 90 -23.84 -2.75 -7.16
C ALA A 90 -24.91 -3.79 -6.80
N GLU A 91 -24.52 -4.98 -6.32
CA GLU A 91 -25.41 -6.13 -6.15
C GLU A 91 -25.77 -6.45 -4.68
N GLN A 92 -25.13 -5.78 -3.71
CA GLN A 92 -25.30 -6.04 -2.26
C GLN A 92 -26.36 -5.18 -1.55
N SER A 93 -27.04 -4.26 -2.24
CA SER A 93 -28.15 -3.48 -1.67
C SER A 93 -29.47 -4.24 -1.60
N SER A 94 -29.60 -5.41 -2.22
CA SER A 94 -30.87 -6.14 -2.36
C SER A 94 -30.93 -7.52 -1.68
N LEU A 95 -29.84 -8.06 -1.11
CA LEU A 95 -29.85 -9.37 -0.41
C LEU A 95 -29.28 -9.29 1.02
N THR A 96 -29.80 -8.37 1.81
CA THR A 96 -29.71 -8.43 3.27
C THR A 96 -30.75 -9.41 3.81
N SER A 97 -30.45 -10.72 3.80
CA SER A 97 -30.91 -11.66 4.83
C SER A 97 -30.37 -13.07 4.54
N LEU A 98 -30.00 -13.77 5.60
CA LEU A 98 -29.52 -15.15 5.63
C LEU A 98 -28.11 -15.40 5.09
N GLY A 99 -27.16 -15.10 5.96
CA GLY A 99 -26.14 -16.05 6.40
C GLY A 99 -25.45 -16.89 5.33
N LYS A 100 -24.18 -16.56 5.03
CA LYS A 100 -23.18 -17.56 4.70
C LYS A 100 -21.78 -17.06 5.05
N SER A 101 -21.16 -17.82 5.94
CA SER A 101 -19.71 -17.97 6.07
C SER A 101 -19.06 -18.02 4.68
N VAL A 102 -18.40 -16.93 4.28
CA VAL A 102 -17.53 -16.92 3.10
C VAL A 102 -16.09 -16.77 3.59
N ARG A 103 -15.55 -17.94 3.94
CA ARG A 103 -14.20 -18.42 3.63
C ARG A 103 -13.13 -17.34 3.45
N ASN A 104 -12.31 -17.23 4.50
CA ASN A 104 -10.87 -17.51 4.45
C ASN A 104 -10.30 -17.64 3.02
N HIS A 105 -10.02 -16.52 2.35
CA HIS A 105 -9.11 -16.52 1.21
C HIS A 105 -7.81 -15.87 1.67
N LYS A 106 -6.95 -16.72 2.19
CA LYS A 106 -5.52 -16.50 2.43
C LYS A 106 -4.88 -16.14 1.08
N SER A 107 -4.99 -14.89 0.65
CA SER A 107 -4.22 -14.39 -0.48
C SER A 107 -2.76 -14.51 -0.10
N ARG A 108 -2.08 -15.36 -0.87
CA ARG A 108 -0.74 -15.86 -0.62
C ARG A 108 0.20 -14.67 -0.37
N PRO A 109 1.06 -14.69 0.67
CA PRO A 109 2.06 -13.65 0.81
C PRO A 109 2.99 -13.79 -0.40
N ARG A 110 2.93 -12.85 -1.34
CA ARG A 110 4.03 -12.65 -2.28
C ARG A 110 5.24 -12.25 -1.44
N LYS A 111 6.06 -13.27 -1.12
CA LYS A 111 7.43 -13.09 -0.63
C LYS A 111 8.23 -12.50 -1.80
N PHE A 112 8.12 -11.19 -2.02
CA PHE A 112 9.17 -10.50 -2.73
C PHE A 112 10.29 -10.25 -1.72
N ARG A 113 11.14 -11.27 -1.58
CA ARG A 113 12.42 -11.22 -0.91
C ARG A 113 13.44 -11.71 -1.94
N SER A 114 14.51 -10.94 -2.11
CA SER A 114 15.76 -11.28 -2.80
C SER A 114 15.82 -11.02 -4.30
N LEU A 115 16.30 -9.82 -4.66
CA LEU A 115 17.13 -9.63 -5.85
C LEU A 115 18.53 -9.18 -5.39
N THR A 116 19.21 -10.02 -4.59
CA THR A 116 20.59 -9.73 -4.13
C THR A 116 21.49 -10.96 -4.12
N ILE A 117 21.52 -11.74 -5.21
CA ILE A 117 22.54 -12.82 -5.40
C ILE A 117 23.23 -12.78 -6.78
N VAL A 118 22.92 -11.83 -7.66
CA VAL A 118 23.64 -11.76 -8.97
C VAL A 118 25.00 -11.05 -8.87
N ILE A 119 25.23 -10.25 -7.84
CA ILE A 119 26.44 -9.45 -7.65
C ILE A 119 27.68 -10.28 -7.23
N PRO A 120 27.62 -11.24 -6.28
CA PRO A 120 28.82 -11.98 -5.89
C PRO A 120 29.37 -12.89 -6.99
N LEU A 121 28.51 -13.40 -7.89
CA LEU A 121 28.94 -14.23 -9.02
C LEU A 121 29.76 -13.42 -10.03
N LEU A 122 29.36 -12.17 -10.30
CA LEU A 122 30.06 -11.30 -11.25
C LEU A 122 31.44 -10.89 -10.72
N ILE A 123 31.57 -10.68 -9.41
CA ILE A 123 32.85 -10.39 -8.75
C ILE A 123 33.82 -11.58 -8.91
N VAL A 124 33.36 -12.82 -8.66
CA VAL A 124 34.20 -14.02 -8.81
C VAL A 124 34.66 -14.22 -10.26
N LEU A 125 33.77 -14.00 -11.23
CA LEU A 125 34.12 -14.11 -12.65
C LEU A 125 35.17 -13.08 -13.09
N VAL A 126 35.06 -11.83 -12.64
CA VAL A 126 36.05 -10.79 -12.92
C VAL A 126 37.41 -11.10 -12.29
N SER A 127 37.42 -11.59 -11.03
CA SER A 127 38.67 -11.98 -10.36
C SER A 127 39.40 -13.12 -11.09
N LEU A 128 38.68 -14.15 -11.56
CA LEU A 128 39.28 -15.27 -12.30
C LEU A 128 39.85 -14.83 -13.65
N PHE A 129 39.17 -13.91 -14.34
CA PHE A 129 39.65 -13.37 -15.60
C PHE A 129 40.98 -12.62 -15.45
N ILE A 130 41.12 -11.80 -14.40
CA ILE A 130 42.35 -11.03 -14.13
C ILE A 130 43.55 -11.97 -13.86
N LEU A 131 43.35 -13.04 -13.08
CA LEU A 131 44.40 -14.03 -12.77
C LEU A 131 44.85 -14.85 -13.98
N THR A 132 44.02 -14.96 -15.01
CA THR A 132 44.35 -15.73 -16.23
C THR A 132 45.18 -14.90 -17.23
N LEU A 133 45.20 -13.57 -17.08
CA LEU A 133 45.87 -12.64 -18.00
C LEU A 133 47.27 -12.21 -17.53
N MET A 134 47.65 -12.55 -16.30
CA MET A 134 49.00 -12.36 -15.74
C MET A 134 49.80 -13.65 -15.91
#